data_AF-A0A0F5PB75-F1
#
_entry.id   AF-A0A0F5PB75-F1
#
_cell.length_a   1.000
_cell.length_b   1.000
_cell.length_c   1.000
_cell.angle_alpha   90.00
_cell.angle_beta   90.00
_cell.angle_gamma   90.00
#
_symmetry.space_group_name_H-M   'P 1'
#
loop_
_entity.id
_entity.type
_entity.pdbx_description
1 polymer ?
#
loop_
_entity_poly.entity_id
_entity_poly.type
_entity_poly.pdbx_seq_one_letter_code
_entity_poly.pdbx_strand_id
1 'polypeptide(L)'
;MRYLQSGDADMDYMLGWTLVNAVPERVPDSLDDQAKKVFVDEWAGSARSLLIAVQSAVLPEANVILMNARHHAAQAVAPLTTRPFRFSECLHRPPMLDQYRSTLV
;
A
#
# COMPACT_ATOMS: atom_id res chain seq x y z
N MET A 1 -1.52 -9.32 18.46
CA MET A 1 -1.37 -9.41 17.00
C MET A 1 -2.08 -10.68 16.54
N ARG A 2 -3.22 -10.59 15.81
CA ARG A 2 -3.92 -11.79 15.30
C ARG A 2 -3.25 -12.19 13.98
N TYR A 3 -2.59 -13.34 13.94
CA TYR A 3 -2.12 -13.93 12.69
C TYR A 3 -3.34 -14.29 11.83
N LEU A 4 -3.25 -14.04 10.52
CA LEU A 4 -4.24 -14.50 9.56
C LEU A 4 -4.32 -16.03 9.68
N GLN A 5 -5.49 -16.57 10.03
CA GLN A 5 -5.69 -18.01 9.94
C GLN A 5 -5.62 -18.38 8.47
N SER A 6 -4.79 -19.37 8.15
CA SER A 6 -4.65 -19.95 6.81
C SER A 6 -5.96 -20.64 6.44
N GLY A 7 -6.91 -19.86 5.93
CA GLY A 7 -8.10 -20.33 5.24
C GLY A 7 -7.82 -20.44 3.75
N ASP A 8 -8.34 -21.50 3.16
CA ASP A 8 -8.19 -21.98 1.79
C ASP A 8 -8.89 -21.06 0.77
N ALA A 9 -8.54 -19.78 0.77
CA ALA A 9 -8.89 -18.89 -0.31
C ALA A 9 -7.86 -19.11 -1.41
N ASP A 10 -8.30 -19.68 -2.53
CA ASP A 10 -7.54 -19.79 -3.79
C ASP A 10 -7.30 -18.36 -4.31
N MET A 11 -6.33 -17.70 -3.68
CA MET A 11 -6.04 -16.29 -3.88
C MET A 11 -4.87 -16.21 -4.83
N ASP A 12 -5.15 -15.74 -6.05
CA ASP A 12 -4.16 -15.25 -7.00
C ASP A 12 -3.45 -14.02 -6.43
N TYR A 13 -2.62 -14.23 -5.43
CA TYR A 13 -1.75 -13.21 -4.87
C TYR A 13 -0.76 -12.82 -5.97
N MET A 14 -1.02 -11.69 -6.63
CA MET A 14 -0.14 -11.13 -7.65
C MET A 14 0.50 -9.86 -7.11
N LEU A 15 1.83 -9.79 -7.19
CA LEU A 15 2.54 -8.55 -6.98
C LEU A 15 2.69 -7.85 -8.32
N GLY A 16 2.20 -6.61 -8.41
CA GLY A 16 2.27 -5.79 -9.62
C GLY A 16 3.08 -4.53 -9.41
N TRP A 17 3.79 -4.09 -10.45
CA TRP A 17 4.44 -2.78 -10.51
C TRP A 17 4.30 -2.15 -11.89
N THR A 18 4.36 -0.83 -11.95
CA THR A 18 4.45 -0.06 -13.20
C THR A 18 5.35 1.14 -12.96
N LEU A 19 5.84 1.75 -14.03
CA LEU A 19 6.66 2.95 -13.99
C LEU A 19 5.83 4.13 -14.46
N VAL A 20 5.72 5.14 -13.60
CA VAL A 20 5.01 6.38 -13.89
C VAL A 20 5.98 7.54 -13.71
N ASN A 21 6.21 8.30 -14.79
CA ASN A 21 7.05 9.49 -14.73
C ASN A 21 6.22 10.71 -14.31
N ALA A 22 5.79 10.74 -13.05
CA ALA A 22 5.08 11.87 -12.46
C ALA A 22 5.60 12.13 -11.04
N VAL A 23 5.72 13.40 -10.67
CA VAL A 23 6.07 13.80 -9.31
C VAL A 23 4.78 13.84 -8.48
N PRO A 24 4.68 13.08 -7.38
CA PRO A 24 3.50 13.12 -6.53
C PRO A 24 3.33 14.48 -5.85
N GLU A 25 2.11 15.00 -5.83
CA GLU A 25 1.70 16.01 -4.86
C GLU A 25 1.84 15.43 -3.45
N ARG A 26 2.06 16.25 -2.41
CA ARG A 26 2.25 15.74 -1.05
C ARG A 26 1.16 16.23 -0.10
N VAL A 27 0.52 15.29 0.59
CA VAL A 27 -0.35 15.62 1.72
C VAL A 27 0.52 16.15 2.87
N PRO A 28 0.17 17.28 3.50
CA PRO A 28 0.94 17.79 4.63
C PRO A 28 0.94 16.80 5.81
N ASP A 29 2.12 16.50 6.34
CA ASP A 29 2.30 15.48 7.39
C ASP A 29 1.64 15.90 8.72
N SER A 30 1.49 17.21 8.94
CA SER A 30 0.88 17.80 10.15
C SER A 30 -0.64 17.62 10.25
N LEU A 31 -1.29 17.14 9.19
CA LEU A 31 -2.73 16.90 9.20
C LEU A 31 -3.07 15.66 10.03
N ASP A 32 -4.16 15.73 10.77
CA ASP A 32 -4.76 14.54 11.38
C ASP A 32 -5.40 13.63 10.31
N ASP A 33 -5.78 12.41 10.70
CA ASP A 33 -6.31 11.42 9.78
C ASP A 33 -7.59 11.87 9.06
N GLN A 34 -8.41 12.70 9.70
CA GLN A 34 -9.65 13.17 9.10
C GLN A 34 -9.37 14.26 8.07
N ALA A 35 -8.50 15.22 8.39
CA ALA A 35 -8.08 16.26 7.48
C ALA A 35 -7.30 15.69 6.28
N LYS A 36 -6.49 14.63 6.48
CA LYS A 36 -5.82 13.90 5.38
C LYS A 36 -6.84 13.32 4.40
N LYS A 37 -7.91 12.69 4.89
CA LYS A 37 -8.96 12.12 4.04
C LYS A 37 -9.66 13.21 3.23
N VAL A 38 -10.07 14.30 3.86
CA VAL A 38 -10.71 15.44 3.17
C VAL A 38 -9.80 15.99 2.08
N PHE A 39 -8.51 16.19 2.39
CA PHE A 39 -7.52 16.65 1.41
C PHE A 39 -7.42 15.72 0.19
N VAL A 40 -7.35 14.40 0.44
CA VAL A 40 -7.26 13.38 -0.62
C VAL A 40 -8.55 13.29 -1.42
N ASP A 41 -9.72 13.45 -0.80
CA ASP A 41 -11.02 13.44 -1.49
C ASP A 41 -11.15 14.66 -2.43
N GLU A 42 -10.77 15.84 -1.96
CA GLU A 42 -10.73 17.06 -2.78
C GLU A 42 -9.74 16.94 -3.93
N TRP A 43 -8.57 16.35 -3.68
CA TRP A 43 -7.59 16.00 -4.70
C TRP A 43 -8.14 15.02 -5.73
N ALA A 44 -8.80 13.95 -5.29
CA ALA A 44 -9.38 12.94 -6.15
C ALA A 44 -10.48 13.54 -7.05
N GLY A 45 -11.36 14.36 -6.47
CA GLY A 45 -12.47 15.03 -7.16
C GLY A 45 -12.01 16.09 -8.16
N SER A 46 -10.97 16.85 -7.83
CA SER A 46 -10.43 17.91 -8.71
C SER A 46 -9.61 17.36 -9.89
N ALA A 47 -9.08 16.13 -9.79
CA ALA A 47 -8.24 15.53 -10.82
C ALA A 47 -7.06 16.44 -11.25
N ARG A 48 -6.50 17.19 -10.28
CA ARG A 48 -5.47 18.22 -10.51
C ARG A 48 -4.05 17.67 -10.72
N SER A 49 -3.79 16.44 -10.27
CA SER A 49 -2.52 15.75 -10.46
C SER A 49 -2.73 14.24 -10.52
N LEU A 50 -1.80 13.52 -11.15
CA LEU A 50 -1.90 12.07 -11.35
C LEU A 50 -1.62 11.28 -10.07
N LEU A 51 -0.62 11.72 -9.29
CA LEU A 51 -0.14 11.02 -8.11
C LEU A 51 -0.18 11.93 -6.89
N ILE A 52 -0.47 11.34 -5.73
CA ILE A 52 -0.31 11.98 -4.42
C ILE A 52 0.41 11.04 -3.47
N ALA A 53 1.28 11.60 -2.64
CA ALA A 53 2.02 10.91 -1.59
C ALA A 53 1.41 11.24 -0.22
N VAL A 54 1.16 10.19 0.56
CA VAL A 54 0.74 10.26 1.96
C VAL A 54 1.78 9.56 2.80
N GLN A 55 2.23 10.17 3.90
CA GLN A 55 3.15 9.49 4.82
C GLN A 55 2.50 8.19 5.36
N SER A 56 3.27 7.11 5.39
CA SER A 56 2.79 5.84 5.91
C SER A 56 2.62 5.88 7.43
N ALA A 57 1.47 5.41 7.91
CA ALA A 57 1.20 5.27 9.35
C ALA A 57 1.99 4.13 10.02
N VAL A 58 2.59 3.24 9.23
CA VAL A 58 3.36 2.07 9.72
C VAL A 58 4.86 2.32 9.64
N LEU A 59 5.32 2.98 8.60
CA LEU A 59 6.73 3.27 8.35
C LEU A 59 6.88 4.77 8.01
N PRO A 60 7.07 5.65 9.01
CA PRO A 60 7.05 7.11 8.82
C PRO A 60 8.06 7.65 7.80
N GLU A 61 9.14 6.91 7.53
CA GLU A 61 10.16 7.22 6.54
C GLU A 61 9.70 6.95 5.10
N ALA A 62 8.58 6.24 4.92
CA ALA A 62 8.03 5.87 3.63
C ALA A 62 6.71 6.60 3.33
N ASN A 63 6.36 6.62 2.04
CA ASN A 63 5.10 7.16 1.55
C ASN A 63 4.26 6.07 0.89
N VAL A 64 2.95 6.16 1.09
CA VAL A 64 1.95 5.50 0.25
C VAL A 64 1.66 6.42 -0.92
N ILE A 65 1.80 5.90 -2.14
CA ILE A 65 1.46 6.63 -3.36
C ILE A 65 0.07 6.22 -3.82
N LEU A 66 -0.82 7.18 -4.01
CA LEU A 66 -2.14 6.98 -4.60
C LEU A 66 -2.14 7.54 -6.03
N MET A 67 -2.83 6.85 -6.94
CA MET A 67 -3.01 7.28 -8.32
C MET A 67 -4.46 7.71 -8.56
N ASN A 68 -4.66 8.89 -9.13
CA ASN A 68 -5.99 9.38 -9.48
C ASN A 68 -6.44 8.82 -10.83
N ALA A 69 -7.32 7.82 -10.80
CA ALA A 69 -7.87 7.21 -12.03
C ALA A 69 -8.72 8.18 -12.87
N ARG A 70 -9.18 9.30 -12.31
CA ARG A 70 -9.95 10.33 -13.02
C ARG A 70 -9.06 11.34 -13.76
N HIS A 71 -7.77 11.37 -13.47
CA HIS A 71 -6.83 12.25 -14.15
C HIS A 71 -6.61 11.79 -15.61
N HIS A 72 -6.60 12.71 -16.57
CA HIS A 72 -6.49 12.39 -18.00
C HIS A 72 -5.25 11.52 -18.33
N ALA A 73 -4.11 11.79 -17.69
CA ALA A 73 -2.89 11.02 -17.88
C ALA A 73 -2.95 9.58 -17.34
N ALA A 74 -3.95 9.22 -16.51
CA ALA A 74 -4.09 7.85 -16.01
C ALA A 74 -4.31 6.83 -17.13
N GLN A 75 -4.93 7.25 -18.24
CA GLN A 75 -5.13 6.40 -19.43
C GLN A 75 -3.83 6.02 -20.13
N ALA A 76 -2.77 6.82 -19.94
CA ALA A 76 -1.45 6.57 -20.52
C ALA A 76 -0.55 5.72 -19.60
N VAL A 77 -1.00 5.38 -18.39
CA VAL A 77 -0.24 4.54 -17.47
C VAL A 77 -0.23 3.11 -18.00
N ALA A 78 0.96 2.55 -18.17
CA ALA A 78 1.13 1.19 -18.62
C ALA A 78 0.50 0.20 -17.60
N PRO A 79 -0.13 -0.90 -18.08
CA PRO A 79 -0.59 -1.96 -17.21
C PRO A 79 0.50 -2.45 -16.26
N LEU A 80 0.08 -2.97 -15.10
CA LEU A 80 1.02 -3.54 -14.14
C LEU A 80 1.76 -4.72 -14.77
N THR A 81 3.09 -4.71 -14.67
CA THR A 81 3.88 -5.93 -14.77
C THR A 81 3.65 -6.72 -13.49
N THR A 82 3.18 -7.96 -13.62
CA THR A 82 2.79 -8.78 -12.46
C THR A 82 3.63 -10.05 -12.35
N ARG A 83 3.74 -10.56 -11.13
CA ARG A 83 4.29 -11.88 -10.83
C ARG A 83 3.48 -12.55 -9.72
N PRO A 84 3.50 -13.88 -9.62
CA PRO A 84 2.99 -14.57 -8.44
C PRO A 84 3.68 -14.08 -7.16
N PHE A 85 2.91 -13.95 -6.09
CA PHE A 85 3.35 -13.60 -4.76
C PHE A 85 2.95 -14.72 -3.80
N ARG A 86 3.90 -15.19 -2.99
CA ARG A 86 3.63 -16.16 -1.93
C ARG A 86 4.18 -15.65 -0.63
N PHE A 87 3.33 -15.52 0.39
CA PHE A 87 3.78 -15.10 1.73
C PHE A 87 4.88 -16.02 2.29
N SER A 88 4.84 -17.32 1.98
CA SER A 88 5.88 -18.27 2.40
C SER A 88 7.26 -17.97 1.82
N GLU A 89 7.34 -17.27 0.69
CA GLU A 89 8.60 -16.85 0.06
C GLU A 89 9.11 -15.51 0.62
N CYS A 90 8.27 -14.73 1.29
CA CYS A 90 8.59 -13.36 1.74
C CYS A 90 8.60 -13.20 3.27
N LEU A 91 7.84 -14.02 4.00
CA LEU A 91 7.79 -14.04 5.45
C LEU A 91 8.49 -15.30 5.93
N HIS A 92 9.77 -15.17 6.31
CA HIS A 92 10.44 -16.25 7.01
C HIS A 92 9.73 -16.51 8.34
N ARG A 93 9.59 -17.79 8.68
CA ARG A 93 9.17 -18.18 10.04
C ARG A 93 10.13 -17.52 11.02
N PRO A 94 9.66 -16.66 11.95
CA PRO A 94 10.56 -16.03 12.89
C PRO A 94 11.24 -17.14 13.72
N PRO A 95 12.58 -17.11 13.89
CA PRO A 95 13.30 -18.17 14.60
C PRO A 95 12.86 -18.31 16.06
N MET A 96 12.23 -17.27 16.61
CA MET A 96 11.70 -17.24 17.97
C MET A 96 10.28 -17.83 18.11
N LEU A 97 9.64 -18.25 17.01
CA LEU A 97 8.27 -18.78 17.05
C LEU A 97 8.17 -20.01 17.96
N ASP A 98 9.17 -20.89 17.91
CA ASP A 98 9.19 -22.11 18.72
C ASP A 98 9.57 -21.83 20.17
N GLN A 99 10.34 -20.75 20.42
CA GLN A 99 10.78 -20.34 21.74
C GLN A 99 9.64 -19.73 22.58
N TYR A 100 8.71 -19.01 21.97
CA TYR A 100 7.58 -18.35 22.68
C TYR A 100 6.27 -19.13 22.64
N ARG A 101 6.20 -20.26 21.92
CA ARG A 101 5.02 -21.16 21.96
C ARG A 101 4.86 -21.88 23.30
N SER A 102 5.93 -22.03 24.08
CA SER A 102 5.92 -22.79 25.34
C SER A 102 5.60 -21.96 26.59
N THR A 103 5.37 -20.65 26.46
CA THR A 103 5.15 -19.74 27.62
C THR A 103 3.67 -19.38 27.85
N LEU A 104 2.76 -19.93 27.05
CA LEU A 104 1.32 -19.93 27.34
C LEU A 104 0.98 -21.17 28.18
N VAL A 105 1.37 -21.14 29.45
CA VAL A 105 0.85 -22.01 30.52
C VAL A 105 0.20 -21.11 31.55
#